data_AF-A0A089I5L1-F1
#
_entry.id   AF-A0A089I5L1-F1
#
_cell.length_a   1.000
_cell.length_b   1.000
_cell.length_c   1.000
_cell.angle_alpha   90.00
_cell.angle_beta   90.00
_cell.angle_gamma   90.00
#
_symmetry.space_group_name_H-M   'P 1'
#
loop_
_entity.id
_entity.type
_entity.pdbx_description
1 polymer ?
#
loop_
_entity_poly.entity_id
_entity_poly.type
_entity_poly.pdbx_seq_one_letter_code
_entity_poly.pdbx_strand_id
1 'polypeptide(L)'
;MNKIANAIAAGVILLSGCTTDKSRNAEQNNSAGDHKVLLTEDKAQKIAVYGVSKPESGYSPLTVQLDNESRDYEWSNTSNPSFYPKVILSDLNGVEGDEIAVVLTISTGTGVRESEVHVLTADFTEIPVSDPKDSVRNKISSVLQKGNGEREYTISVSGKDYPFKFNESDAGIWFDQPVVGNIVRYFIQDHVLMAELSIQISPGMFIGNVLMRYAYENGTLEPDDIVYQKESL
;
A
#
# COMPACT_ATOMS: atom_id res chain seq x y z
N MET A 1 80.32 51.11 31.86
CA MET A 1 79.65 52.34 32.33
C MET A 1 78.15 52.14 32.25
N ASN A 2 77.44 52.47 33.35
CA ASN A 2 75.98 52.58 33.58
C ASN A 2 75.14 51.29 33.53
N LYS A 3 74.83 50.63 34.67
CA LYS A 3 73.85 50.90 35.78
C LYS A 3 72.44 50.34 35.45
N ILE A 4 72.13 49.08 35.81
CA ILE A 4 71.55 48.50 37.05
C ILE A 4 70.06 48.88 37.30
N ALA A 5 69.18 47.87 37.34
CA ALA A 5 68.16 47.58 38.38
C ALA A 5 67.31 46.34 37.94
N ASN A 6 67.54 45.15 38.52
CA ASN A 6 66.83 44.53 39.64
C ASN A 6 65.31 44.35 39.46
N ALA A 7 64.86 43.08 39.34
CA ALA A 7 63.64 42.58 40.01
C ALA A 7 63.58 41.03 40.00
N ILE A 8 63.97 40.46 41.14
CA ILE A 8 63.37 39.37 41.91
C ILE A 8 62.66 38.24 41.13
N ALA A 9 63.26 37.05 41.20
CA ALA A 9 62.61 35.76 41.00
C ALA A 9 62.08 35.23 42.34
N ALA A 10 60.81 34.79 42.38
CA ALA A 10 60.33 33.67 43.20
C ALA A 10 58.85 33.38 42.92
N GLY A 11 58.58 32.15 42.48
CA GLY A 11 57.61 31.27 43.15
C GLY A 11 56.12 31.39 42.83
N VAL A 12 55.57 30.20 42.50
CA VAL A 12 54.18 29.75 42.65
C VAL A 12 53.24 30.07 41.49
N ILE A 13 53.14 29.12 40.55
CA ILE A 13 51.95 28.94 39.72
C ILE A 13 51.09 27.87 40.39
N LEU A 14 49.98 28.30 40.98
CA LEU A 14 48.85 27.44 41.30
C LEU A 14 47.65 27.86 40.45
N LEU A 15 46.87 26.83 40.11
CA LEU A 15 45.49 26.79 39.65
C LEU A 15 45.31 26.46 38.16
N SER A 16 45.15 25.15 37.93
CA SER A 16 44.40 24.58 36.82
C SER A 16 43.02 25.24 36.75
N GLY A 17 42.80 26.04 35.71
CA GLY A 17 41.48 26.49 35.29
C GLY A 17 41.36 26.22 33.79
N CYS A 18 40.64 25.16 33.41
CA CYS A 18 40.25 24.92 32.03
C CYS A 18 39.29 26.03 31.61
N THR A 19 39.77 26.93 30.75
CA THR A 19 38.93 27.91 30.08
C THR A 19 38.20 27.21 28.93
N THR A 20 36.92 27.52 28.80
CA THR A 20 35.99 26.97 27.82
C THR A 20 36.34 27.52 26.44
N ASP A 21 36.80 26.64 25.56
CA ASP A 21 37.09 26.99 24.17
C ASP A 21 35.77 27.23 23.43
N LYS A 22 35.62 28.42 22.85
CA LYS A 22 34.53 28.77 21.94
C LYS A 22 34.70 27.93 20.66
N SER A 23 34.02 26.79 20.61
CA SER A 23 33.86 26.05 19.37
C SER A 23 33.04 26.90 18.39
N ARG A 24 33.62 27.11 17.21
CA ARG A 24 32.92 27.57 16.01
C ARG A 24 31.71 26.67 15.78
N ASN A 25 30.51 27.22 15.97
CA ASN A 25 29.29 26.63 15.43
C ASN A 25 29.37 26.76 13.90
N ALA A 26 29.84 25.71 13.25
CA ALA A 26 29.31 25.36 11.95
C ALA A 26 27.90 24.84 12.23
N GLU A 27 26.90 25.66 11.96
CA GLU A 27 25.53 25.20 11.77
C GLU A 27 25.56 24.20 10.61
N GLN A 28 25.72 22.93 10.93
CA GLN A 28 25.20 21.85 10.11
C GLN A 28 23.68 22.04 10.12
N ASN A 29 23.19 22.77 9.12
CA ASN A 29 21.85 22.58 8.60
C ASN A 29 21.74 21.13 8.12
N ASN A 30 21.53 20.21 9.07
CA ASN A 30 20.91 18.93 8.79
C ASN A 30 19.45 19.23 8.45
N SER A 31 19.21 19.66 7.22
CA SER A 31 18.00 19.23 6.55
C SER A 31 18.08 17.71 6.55
N ALA A 32 17.45 17.07 7.54
CA ALA A 32 17.11 15.66 7.46
C ALA A 32 16.16 15.54 6.27
N GLY A 33 16.73 15.45 5.06
CA GLY A 33 15.98 15.10 3.88
C GLY A 33 15.38 13.75 4.16
N ASP A 34 14.06 13.69 4.16
CA ASP A 34 13.30 12.46 4.32
C ASP A 34 13.94 11.35 3.48
N HIS A 35 14.53 10.37 4.16
CA HIS A 35 15.31 9.32 3.50
C HIS A 35 14.35 8.45 2.67
N LYS A 36 14.41 8.60 1.35
CA LYS A 36 13.64 7.79 0.40
C LYS A 36 14.22 6.36 0.35
N VAL A 37 13.35 5.38 0.57
CA VAL A 37 13.66 3.94 0.52
C VAL A 37 13.11 3.38 -0.78
N LEU A 38 13.91 2.60 -1.51
CA LEU A 38 13.42 1.85 -2.69
C LEU A 38 12.48 0.74 -2.21
N LEU A 39 11.23 0.76 -2.68
CA LEU A 39 10.21 -0.23 -2.32
C LEU A 39 10.01 -1.26 -3.43
N THR A 40 10.01 -0.84 -4.69
CA THR A 40 9.93 -1.77 -5.84
C THR A 40 10.61 -1.19 -7.06
N GLU A 41 11.10 -2.06 -7.94
CA GLU A 41 11.81 -1.70 -9.17
C GLU A 41 11.60 -2.78 -10.23
N ASP A 42 11.29 -2.35 -11.45
CA ASP A 42 11.51 -3.14 -12.66
C ASP A 42 12.58 -2.44 -13.50
N LYS A 43 13.79 -3.02 -13.51
CA LYS A 43 14.95 -2.47 -14.22
C LYS A 43 14.83 -2.53 -15.74
N ALA A 44 14.10 -3.52 -16.27
CA ALA A 44 13.94 -3.68 -17.71
C ALA A 44 13.04 -2.57 -18.25
N GLN A 45 11.98 -2.26 -17.51
CA GLN A 45 11.04 -1.17 -17.78
C GLN A 45 11.49 0.18 -17.21
N LYS A 46 12.62 0.20 -16.48
CA LYS A 46 13.20 1.37 -15.81
C LYS A 46 12.20 2.15 -14.97
N ILE A 47 11.40 1.42 -14.22
CA ILE A 47 10.40 1.98 -13.32
C ILE A 47 10.71 1.60 -11.88
N ALA A 48 10.53 2.55 -10.97
CA ALA A 48 10.76 2.34 -9.55
C ALA A 48 9.75 3.11 -8.71
N VAL A 49 9.46 2.58 -7.52
CA VAL A 49 8.69 3.29 -6.48
C VAL A 49 9.55 3.40 -5.24
N TYR A 50 9.66 4.63 -4.75
CA TYR A 50 10.31 4.94 -3.49
C TYR A 50 9.29 5.44 -2.48
N GLY A 51 9.61 5.33 -1.20
CA GLY A 51 8.79 5.87 -0.13
C GLY A 51 9.61 6.49 0.97
N VAL A 52 9.08 7.55 1.59
CA VAL A 52 9.64 8.12 2.81
C VAL A 52 9.15 7.30 3.99
N SER A 53 10.08 6.72 4.76
CA SER A 53 9.72 5.95 5.95
C SER A 53 9.17 6.86 7.04
N LYS A 54 7.93 6.60 7.47
CA LYS A 54 7.32 7.21 8.65
C LYS A 54 7.16 6.10 9.70
N PRO A 55 7.91 6.16 10.81
CA PRO A 55 7.78 5.18 11.89
C PRO A 55 6.32 4.95 12.27
N GLU A 56 5.94 3.70 12.50
CA GLU A 56 4.58 3.25 12.87
C GLU A 56 3.47 3.45 11.81
N SER A 57 3.69 4.25 10.77
CA SER A 57 2.68 4.58 9.75
C SER A 57 3.01 4.11 8.33
N GLY A 58 4.17 3.49 8.13
CA GLY A 58 4.55 2.91 6.85
C GLY A 58 5.42 3.83 6.01
N TYR A 59 5.11 3.93 4.72
CA TYR A 59 5.81 4.78 3.77
C TYR A 59 4.85 5.82 3.20
N SER A 60 5.20 7.11 3.28
CA SER A 60 4.47 8.23 2.69
C SER A 60 5.29 9.53 2.82
N PRO A 61 5.33 10.43 1.82
CA PRO A 61 4.78 10.25 0.48
C PRO A 61 5.53 9.17 -0.32
N LEU A 62 4.94 8.75 -1.44
CA LEU A 62 5.55 7.84 -2.39
C LEU A 62 6.04 8.61 -3.62
N THR A 63 7.14 8.15 -4.20
CA THR A 63 7.70 8.68 -5.46
C THR A 63 7.63 7.60 -6.51
N VAL A 64 6.99 7.89 -7.64
CA VAL A 64 7.05 7.02 -8.83
C VAL A 64 8.08 7.60 -9.78
N GLN A 65 9.01 6.77 -10.25
CA GLN A 65 10.03 7.13 -11.22
C GLN A 65 9.88 6.27 -12.47
N LEU A 66 9.93 6.89 -13.66
CA LEU A 66 10.04 6.24 -14.96
C LEU A 66 11.21 6.87 -15.72
N ASP A 67 12.14 6.04 -16.18
CA ASP A 67 13.44 6.49 -16.72
C ASP A 67 14.16 7.45 -15.75
N ASN A 68 14.26 8.73 -16.11
CA ASN A 68 14.93 9.77 -15.34
C ASN A 68 13.95 10.80 -14.76
N GLU A 69 12.65 10.60 -14.96
CA GLU A 69 11.60 11.49 -14.49
C GLU A 69 10.92 10.87 -13.27
N SER A 70 10.48 11.71 -12.34
CA SER A 70 9.77 11.24 -11.15
C SER A 70 8.75 12.25 -10.66
N ARG A 71 7.71 11.75 -10.01
CA ARG A 71 6.67 12.55 -9.34
C ARG A 71 6.37 11.98 -7.96
N ASP A 72 6.18 12.89 -7.00
CA ASP A 72 5.79 12.56 -5.63
C ASP A 72 4.26 12.61 -5.49
N TYR A 73 3.71 11.70 -4.68
CA TYR A 73 2.29 11.56 -4.41
C TYR A 73 2.05 11.36 -2.91
N GLU A 74 0.95 11.94 -2.40
CA GLU A 74 0.50 11.78 -1.01
C GLU A 74 -0.16 10.42 -0.74
N TRP A 75 0.30 9.38 -1.45
CA TRP A 75 -0.11 8.00 -1.22
C TRP A 75 0.65 7.40 -0.04
N SER A 76 0.21 6.21 0.38
CA SER A 76 0.87 5.48 1.45
C SER A 76 0.97 3.99 1.17
N ASN A 77 1.91 3.31 1.82
CA ASN A 77 1.99 1.86 1.83
C ASN A 77 2.41 1.38 3.23
N THR A 78 1.96 0.19 3.63
CA THR A 78 2.43 -0.44 4.87
C THR A 78 3.95 -0.66 4.87
N SER A 79 4.56 -0.75 6.05
CA SER A 79 6.00 -0.92 6.23
C SER A 79 6.49 -2.36 6.01
N ASN A 80 5.60 -3.35 5.97
CA ASN A 80 6.00 -4.76 5.86
C ASN A 80 6.53 -5.07 4.44
N PRO A 81 7.78 -5.55 4.30
CA PRO A 81 8.37 -5.90 3.00
C PRO A 81 7.59 -6.90 2.15
N SER A 82 6.82 -7.79 2.78
CA SER A 82 5.96 -8.74 2.05
C SER A 82 4.80 -8.06 1.31
N PHE A 83 4.55 -6.79 1.61
CA PHE A 83 3.47 -5.97 1.09
C PHE A 83 3.99 -4.66 0.47
N TYR A 84 5.25 -4.65 0.03
CA TYR A 84 5.74 -3.55 -0.79
C TYR A 84 4.90 -3.38 -2.06
N PRO A 85 4.84 -2.15 -2.61
CA PRO A 85 4.08 -1.88 -3.82
C PRO A 85 4.47 -2.80 -4.98
N LYS A 86 3.51 -3.06 -5.85
CA LYS A 86 3.79 -3.63 -7.17
C LYS A 86 3.63 -2.53 -8.21
N VAL A 87 4.52 -2.54 -9.20
CA VAL A 87 4.45 -1.62 -10.33
C VAL A 87 4.46 -2.41 -11.63
N ILE A 88 3.56 -2.05 -12.55
CA ILE A 88 3.34 -2.77 -13.81
C ILE A 88 3.09 -1.73 -14.90
N LEU A 89 3.70 -1.91 -16.07
CA LEU A 89 3.37 -1.17 -17.29
C LEU A 89 2.39 -1.98 -18.14
N SER A 90 1.29 -1.36 -18.55
CA SER A 90 0.30 -1.98 -19.43
C SER A 90 -0.60 -0.92 -20.07
N ASP A 91 -0.92 -1.07 -21.35
CA ASP A 91 -2.04 -0.35 -22.00
C ASP A 91 -3.37 -0.72 -21.33
N LEU A 92 -3.89 0.18 -20.48
CA LEU A 92 -5.12 0.00 -19.71
C LEU A 92 -6.27 0.87 -20.24
N ASN A 93 -5.97 1.90 -21.03
CA ASN A 93 -6.97 2.80 -21.60
C ASN A 93 -7.26 2.54 -23.10
N GLY A 94 -6.54 1.61 -23.74
CA GLY A 94 -6.69 1.25 -25.15
C GLY A 94 -6.16 2.30 -26.12
N VAL A 95 -5.39 3.26 -25.64
CA VAL A 95 -4.69 4.29 -26.43
C VAL A 95 -3.23 3.88 -26.52
N GLU A 96 -2.58 4.17 -27.66
CA GLU A 96 -1.16 3.81 -27.86
C GLU A 96 -0.27 4.34 -26.72
N GLY A 97 0.27 3.42 -25.92
CA GLY A 97 1.14 3.70 -24.78
C GLY A 97 0.79 2.81 -23.58
N ASP A 98 1.77 2.50 -22.73
CA ASP A 98 1.51 1.80 -21.47
C ASP A 98 1.25 2.81 -20.36
N GLU A 99 0.24 2.54 -19.53
CA GLU A 99 0.06 3.18 -18.23
C GLU A 99 0.90 2.49 -17.14
N ILE A 100 1.26 3.27 -16.13
CA ILE A 100 1.87 2.79 -14.89
C ILE A 100 0.77 2.45 -13.89
N ALA A 101 0.58 1.18 -13.59
CA ALA A 101 -0.24 0.76 -12.46
C ALA A 101 0.63 0.54 -11.21
N VAL A 102 0.33 1.27 -10.14
CA VAL A 102 0.93 1.12 -8.82
C VAL A 102 -0.09 0.52 -7.87
N VAL A 103 0.14 -0.73 -7.44
CA VAL A 103 -0.74 -1.42 -6.48
C VAL A 103 -0.13 -1.32 -5.08
N LEU A 104 -0.89 -0.71 -4.17
CA LEU A 104 -0.50 -0.43 -2.80
C LEU A 104 -1.22 -1.36 -1.82
N THR A 105 -0.59 -1.65 -0.68
CA THR A 105 -1.24 -2.27 0.47
C THR A 105 -1.29 -1.25 1.60
N ILE A 106 -2.48 -0.77 1.94
CA ILE A 106 -2.68 0.31 2.92
C ILE A 106 -2.82 -0.25 4.33
N SER A 107 -3.51 -1.38 4.47
CA SER A 107 -3.78 -2.00 5.78
C SER A 107 -3.87 -3.52 5.66
N THR A 108 -3.51 -4.21 6.75
CA THR A 108 -3.56 -5.68 6.85
C THR A 108 -3.96 -6.11 8.26
N GLY A 109 -4.65 -7.24 8.36
CA GLY A 109 -4.99 -7.88 9.63
C GLY A 109 -5.53 -9.29 9.40
N THR A 110 -5.95 -9.95 10.47
CA THR A 110 -6.62 -11.26 10.34
C THR A 110 -7.91 -11.10 9.56
N GLY A 111 -7.93 -11.68 8.35
CA GLY A 111 -9.09 -11.60 7.46
C GLY A 111 -9.30 -10.25 6.79
N VAL A 112 -8.32 -9.33 6.86
CA VAL A 112 -8.39 -8.00 6.25
C VAL A 112 -7.12 -7.70 5.46
N ARG A 113 -7.29 -7.18 4.25
CA ARG A 113 -6.22 -6.59 3.44
C ARG A 113 -6.83 -5.49 2.58
N GLU A 114 -6.55 -4.26 2.94
CA GLU A 114 -6.95 -3.09 2.17
C GLU A 114 -5.86 -2.76 1.14
N SER A 115 -6.30 -2.44 -0.08
CA SER A 115 -5.41 -2.10 -1.18
C SER A 115 -6.01 -0.99 -2.01
N GLU A 116 -5.12 -0.22 -2.59
CA GLU A 116 -5.42 0.83 -3.56
C GLU A 116 -4.63 0.54 -4.83
N VAL A 117 -5.15 1.01 -5.96
CA VAL A 117 -4.43 1.02 -7.23
C VAL A 117 -4.48 2.43 -7.78
N HIS A 118 -3.32 2.94 -8.17
CA HIS A 118 -3.19 4.19 -8.89
C HIS A 118 -2.71 3.88 -10.29
N VAL A 119 -3.35 4.50 -11.28
CA VAL A 119 -3.00 4.33 -12.70
C VAL A 119 -2.55 5.67 -13.22
N LEU A 120 -1.34 5.73 -13.75
CA LEU A 120 -0.75 6.95 -14.30
C LEU A 120 -0.49 6.79 -15.80
N THR A 121 -0.73 7.83 -16.56
CA THR A 121 -0.17 7.98 -17.91
C THR A 121 1.36 8.17 -17.85
N ALA A 122 2.04 8.07 -19.00
CA ALA A 122 3.49 8.26 -19.09
C ALA A 122 3.97 9.65 -18.62
N ASP A 123 3.11 10.68 -18.68
CA ASP A 123 3.40 12.04 -18.16
C ASP A 123 3.03 12.22 -16.67
N PHE A 124 2.80 11.10 -15.96
CA PHE A 124 2.45 11.04 -14.55
C PHE A 124 1.09 11.69 -14.21
N THR A 125 0.17 11.77 -15.18
CA THR A 125 -1.21 12.21 -14.92
C THR A 125 -2.03 11.01 -14.45
N GLU A 126 -2.78 11.17 -13.37
CA GLU A 126 -3.56 10.07 -12.79
C GLU A 126 -4.87 9.87 -13.55
N ILE A 127 -5.11 8.62 -13.95
CA ILE A 127 -6.40 8.12 -14.44
C ILE A 127 -7.20 7.67 -13.22
N PRO A 128 -8.37 8.26 -12.95
CA PRO A 128 -9.22 7.82 -11.85
C PRO A 128 -9.59 6.33 -11.98
N VAL A 129 -9.61 5.63 -10.85
CA VAL A 129 -10.07 4.24 -10.75
C VAL A 129 -11.18 4.17 -9.72
N SER A 130 -12.34 3.65 -10.10
CA SER A 130 -13.49 3.54 -9.20
C SER A 130 -13.33 2.40 -8.19
N ASP A 131 -13.79 2.61 -6.95
CA ASP A 131 -13.71 1.62 -5.87
C ASP A 131 -14.55 0.37 -6.23
N PRO A 132 -13.93 -0.83 -6.27
CA PRO A 132 -14.65 -2.05 -6.61
C PRO A 132 -15.71 -2.43 -5.57
N LYS A 133 -15.52 -2.02 -4.30
CA LYS A 133 -16.44 -2.33 -3.19
C LYS A 133 -17.81 -1.70 -3.42
N ASP A 134 -17.87 -0.53 -4.05
CA ASP A 134 -19.14 0.15 -4.33
C ASP A 134 -19.94 -0.60 -5.42
N SER A 135 -19.24 -1.13 -6.42
CA SER A 135 -19.84 -1.83 -7.55
C SER A 135 -20.34 -3.24 -7.23
N VAL A 136 -19.73 -3.95 -6.26
CA VAL A 136 -20.18 -5.30 -5.88
C VAL A 136 -21.45 -5.32 -5.04
N ARG A 137 -21.75 -4.26 -4.29
CA ARG A 137 -22.88 -4.24 -3.33
C ARG A 137 -24.23 -4.58 -3.95
N ASN A 138 -24.45 -4.17 -5.21
CA ASN A 138 -25.71 -4.39 -5.91
C ASN A 138 -25.70 -5.62 -6.82
N LYS A 139 -24.52 -6.22 -7.07
CA LYS A 139 -24.35 -7.35 -7.99
C LYS A 139 -24.26 -8.70 -7.27
N ILE A 140 -24.19 -8.69 -5.94
CA ILE A 140 -24.11 -9.88 -5.08
C ILE A 140 -25.25 -9.88 -4.08
N SER A 141 -25.90 -11.02 -3.90
CA SER A 141 -26.87 -11.24 -2.82
C SER A 141 -26.63 -12.57 -2.14
N SER A 142 -27.15 -12.73 -0.92
CA SER A 142 -27.00 -13.96 -0.16
C SER A 142 -28.25 -14.35 0.61
N VAL A 143 -28.47 -15.65 0.71
CA VAL A 143 -29.46 -16.26 1.62
C VAL A 143 -28.70 -17.14 2.60
N LEU A 144 -29.07 -17.04 3.87
CA LEU A 144 -28.51 -17.84 4.96
C LEU A 144 -29.63 -18.66 5.61
N GLN A 145 -29.43 -19.97 5.69
CA GLN A 145 -30.29 -20.89 6.41
C GLN A 145 -29.48 -21.57 7.53
N LYS A 146 -30.07 -21.66 8.72
CA LYS A 146 -29.45 -22.28 9.90
C LYS A 146 -30.41 -23.33 10.46
N GLY A 147 -29.90 -24.50 10.81
CA GLY A 147 -30.71 -25.57 11.40
C GLY A 147 -29.92 -26.87 11.59
N ASN A 148 -30.32 -27.70 12.54
CA ASN A 148 -29.72 -29.03 12.78
C ASN A 148 -28.19 -29.03 13.00
N GLY A 149 -27.62 -27.94 13.53
CA GLY A 149 -26.17 -27.79 13.70
C GLY A 149 -25.41 -27.44 12.41
N GLU A 150 -26.14 -27.14 11.33
CA GLU A 150 -25.61 -26.80 10.02
C GLU A 150 -25.96 -25.37 9.63
N ARG A 151 -25.14 -24.84 8.73
CA ARG A 151 -25.23 -23.51 8.16
C ARG A 151 -25.09 -23.60 6.65
N GLU A 152 -26.08 -23.09 5.95
CA GLU A 152 -26.12 -23.10 4.48
C GLU A 152 -26.18 -21.67 3.94
N TYR A 153 -25.21 -21.33 3.09
CA TYR A 153 -25.18 -20.09 2.33
C TYR A 153 -25.53 -20.37 0.88
N THR A 154 -26.38 -19.54 0.29
CA THR A 154 -26.50 -19.44 -1.17
C THR A 154 -26.11 -18.02 -1.56
N ILE A 155 -25.03 -17.89 -2.32
CA ILE A 155 -24.58 -16.60 -2.88
C ILE A 155 -25.06 -16.52 -4.32
N SER A 156 -25.68 -15.41 -4.70
CA SER A 156 -26.01 -15.12 -6.09
C SER A 156 -25.05 -14.05 -6.61
N VAL A 157 -24.30 -14.36 -7.66
CA VAL A 157 -23.39 -13.42 -8.35
C VAL A 157 -23.81 -13.37 -9.81
N SER A 158 -24.14 -12.18 -10.31
CA SER A 158 -24.62 -11.98 -11.69
C SER A 158 -25.78 -12.92 -12.07
N GLY A 159 -26.68 -13.19 -11.11
CA GLY A 159 -27.86 -14.05 -11.30
C GLY A 159 -27.59 -15.55 -11.27
N LYS A 160 -26.37 -16.00 -10.95
CA LYS A 160 -26.03 -17.41 -10.76
C LYS A 160 -25.82 -17.73 -9.29
N ASP A 161 -26.46 -18.81 -8.84
CA ASP A 161 -26.43 -19.23 -7.45
C ASP A 161 -25.33 -20.25 -7.16
N TYR A 162 -24.70 -20.09 -5.99
CA TYR A 162 -23.59 -20.91 -5.50
C TYR A 162 -23.91 -21.33 -4.05
N PRO A 163 -24.25 -22.62 -3.83
CA PRO A 163 -24.55 -23.13 -2.49
C PRO A 163 -23.27 -23.57 -1.75
N PHE A 164 -23.24 -23.32 -0.44
CA PHE A 164 -22.19 -23.75 0.49
C PHE A 164 -22.83 -24.26 1.76
N LYS A 165 -22.22 -25.30 2.35
CA LYS A 165 -22.71 -25.94 3.56
C LYS A 165 -21.56 -26.19 4.52
N PHE A 166 -21.79 -25.85 5.79
CA PHE A 166 -20.84 -25.96 6.88
C PHE A 166 -21.53 -26.51 8.13
N ASN A 167 -20.76 -27.14 9.02
CA ASN A 167 -21.22 -27.37 10.38
C ASN A 167 -21.01 -26.08 11.18
N GLU A 168 -21.91 -25.75 12.10
CA GLU A 168 -21.75 -24.58 12.99
C GLU A 168 -20.45 -24.68 13.82
N SER A 169 -19.93 -25.89 14.05
CA SER A 169 -18.65 -26.14 14.74
C SER A 169 -17.40 -25.79 13.92
N ASP A 170 -17.53 -25.56 12.60
CA ASP A 170 -16.38 -25.30 11.73
C ASP A 170 -15.73 -23.93 12.00
N ALA A 171 -16.45 -23.01 12.66
CA ALA A 171 -15.91 -21.73 13.13
C ALA A 171 -16.41 -21.38 14.52
N GLY A 172 -15.52 -20.77 15.34
CA GLY A 172 -15.91 -20.23 16.65
C GLY A 172 -16.73 -18.94 16.58
N ILE A 173 -16.64 -18.20 15.46
CA ILE A 173 -17.38 -16.97 15.20
C ILE A 173 -17.85 -17.04 13.76
N TRP A 174 -19.12 -16.73 13.52
CA TRP A 174 -19.70 -16.61 12.18
C TRP A 174 -20.23 -15.20 11.96
N PHE A 175 -20.14 -14.72 10.73
CA PHE A 175 -20.86 -13.51 10.34
C PHE A 175 -22.34 -13.83 10.07
N ASP A 176 -23.22 -12.86 10.34
CA ASP A 176 -24.65 -13.00 10.09
C ASP A 176 -25.00 -12.91 8.60
N GLN A 177 -24.16 -12.25 7.82
CA GLN A 177 -24.18 -12.26 6.36
C GLN A 177 -22.73 -12.33 5.85
N PRO A 178 -22.50 -12.91 4.67
CA PRO A 178 -21.21 -12.81 3.99
C PRO A 178 -20.78 -11.35 3.82
N VAL A 179 -19.51 -11.08 4.05
CA VAL A 179 -18.89 -9.75 3.85
C VAL A 179 -17.98 -9.82 2.63
N VAL A 180 -18.17 -8.90 1.69
CA VAL A 180 -17.37 -8.84 0.46
C VAL A 180 -16.38 -7.68 0.55
N GLY A 181 -15.12 -7.93 0.20
CA GLY A 181 -14.12 -6.86 0.06
C GLY A 181 -13.35 -6.49 1.33
N ASN A 182 -13.43 -7.31 2.39
CA ASN A 182 -12.47 -7.18 3.52
C ASN A 182 -11.03 -7.45 3.07
N ILE A 183 -10.87 -8.28 2.04
CA ILE A 183 -9.62 -8.45 1.30
C ILE A 183 -9.88 -8.01 -0.13
N VAL A 184 -9.15 -6.99 -0.58
CA VAL A 184 -9.11 -6.54 -1.98
C VAL A 184 -7.70 -6.74 -2.51
N ARG A 185 -7.56 -7.28 -3.72
CA ARG A 185 -6.28 -7.39 -4.43
C ARG A 185 -6.43 -6.91 -5.86
N TYR A 186 -5.57 -5.99 -6.28
CA TYR A 186 -5.47 -5.60 -7.68
C TYR A 186 -4.36 -6.36 -8.38
N PHE A 187 -4.60 -6.66 -9.66
CA PHE A 187 -3.61 -7.24 -10.56
C PHE A 187 -3.96 -6.88 -12.00
N ILE A 188 -3.02 -7.08 -12.91
CA ILE A 188 -3.26 -6.93 -14.34
C ILE A 188 -3.19 -8.31 -14.98
N GLN A 189 -4.17 -8.61 -15.81
CA GLN A 189 -4.23 -9.82 -16.61
C GLN A 189 -4.63 -9.45 -18.04
N ASP A 190 -3.83 -9.87 -19.02
CA ASP A 190 -4.10 -9.66 -20.45
C ASP A 190 -4.46 -8.19 -20.79
N HIS A 191 -3.66 -7.24 -20.28
CA HIS A 191 -3.86 -5.79 -20.43
C HIS A 191 -5.15 -5.25 -19.80
N VAL A 192 -5.71 -5.96 -18.82
CA VAL A 192 -6.90 -5.53 -18.10
C VAL A 192 -6.60 -5.42 -16.62
N LEU A 193 -7.00 -4.28 -16.03
CA LEU A 193 -7.01 -4.12 -14.58
C LEU A 193 -8.12 -4.99 -13.99
N MET A 194 -7.73 -5.79 -13.00
CA MET A 194 -8.60 -6.70 -12.28
C MET A 194 -8.58 -6.39 -10.79
N ALA A 195 -9.71 -6.54 -10.12
CA ALA A 195 -9.80 -6.56 -8.67
C ALA A 195 -10.40 -7.90 -8.19
N GLU A 196 -9.71 -8.56 -7.26
CA GLU A 196 -10.22 -9.71 -6.51
C GLU A 196 -10.76 -9.23 -5.16
N LEU A 197 -12.01 -9.56 -4.85
CA LEU A 197 -12.67 -9.24 -3.59
C LEU A 197 -13.10 -10.53 -2.91
N SER A 198 -12.56 -10.80 -1.72
CA SER A 198 -12.92 -12.01 -0.97
C SER A 198 -14.36 -11.97 -0.48
N ILE A 199 -15.05 -13.11 -0.49
CA ILE A 199 -16.34 -13.32 0.15
C ILE A 199 -16.11 -14.08 1.46
N GLN A 200 -16.20 -13.37 2.57
CA GLN A 200 -15.84 -13.83 3.89
C GLN A 200 -17.08 -14.15 4.73
N ILE A 201 -17.08 -15.29 5.43
CA ILE A 201 -18.20 -15.73 6.29
C ILE A 201 -17.82 -15.89 7.77
N SER A 202 -16.52 -15.85 8.07
CA SER A 202 -15.97 -15.71 9.42
C SER A 202 -14.61 -15.00 9.35
N PRO A 203 -14.01 -14.57 10.47
CA PRO A 203 -12.68 -13.94 10.43
C PRO A 203 -11.60 -14.76 9.71
N GLY A 204 -11.74 -16.10 9.65
CA GLY A 204 -10.78 -17.00 9.00
C GLY A 204 -11.35 -17.89 7.90
N MET A 205 -12.63 -17.76 7.54
CA MET A 205 -13.25 -18.58 6.50
C MET A 205 -13.86 -17.74 5.39
N PHE A 206 -13.60 -18.22 4.18
CA PHE A 206 -14.01 -17.62 2.93
C PHE A 206 -14.72 -18.66 2.07
N ILE A 207 -15.57 -18.19 1.17
CA ILE A 207 -16.34 -19.05 0.26
C ILE A 207 -16.01 -18.75 -1.20
N GLY A 208 -14.85 -18.17 -1.46
CA GLY A 208 -14.43 -17.71 -2.78
C GLY A 208 -14.27 -16.20 -2.88
N ASN A 209 -14.07 -15.75 -4.11
CA ASN A 209 -13.83 -14.37 -4.47
C ASN A 209 -14.80 -13.92 -5.56
N VAL A 210 -15.00 -12.61 -5.64
CA VAL A 210 -15.49 -11.97 -6.87
C VAL A 210 -14.29 -11.39 -7.59
N LEU A 211 -14.13 -11.78 -8.85
CA LEU A 211 -13.20 -11.13 -9.77
C LEU A 211 -13.95 -10.08 -10.55
N MET A 212 -13.48 -8.85 -10.46
CA MET A 212 -14.01 -7.68 -11.13
C MET A 212 -13.06 -7.25 -12.23
N ARG A 213 -13.60 -7.11 -13.43
CA ARG A 213 -12.91 -6.57 -14.59
C ARG A 213 -13.16 -5.07 -14.68
N TYR A 214 -12.13 -4.30 -14.98
CA TYR A 214 -12.27 -2.88 -15.28
C TYR A 214 -12.29 -2.62 -16.79
N ALA A 215 -13.00 -1.58 -17.20
CA ALA A 215 -12.95 -1.00 -18.53
C ALA A 215 -12.67 0.50 -18.43
N TYR A 216 -11.94 1.03 -19.40
CA TYR A 216 -11.71 2.47 -19.49
C TYR A 216 -12.88 3.15 -20.20
N GLU A 217 -13.61 3.98 -19.47
CA GLU A 217 -14.79 4.68 -19.96
C GLU A 217 -14.76 6.15 -19.53
N ASN A 218 -14.91 7.06 -20.50
CA ASN A 218 -15.02 8.50 -20.25
C ASN A 218 -13.90 9.11 -19.39
N GLY A 219 -12.67 8.57 -19.48
CA GLY A 219 -11.53 9.08 -18.70
C GLY A 219 -11.26 8.35 -17.39
N THR A 220 -12.07 7.35 -17.02
CA THR A 220 -12.00 6.63 -15.76
C THR A 220 -11.91 5.13 -16.00
N LEU A 221 -11.18 4.40 -15.17
CA LEU A 221 -11.27 2.94 -15.11
C LEU A 221 -12.45 2.56 -14.21
N GLU A 222 -13.50 2.02 -14.83
CA GLU A 222 -14.76 1.67 -14.19
C GLU A 222 -14.95 0.14 -14.11
N PRO A 223 -15.55 -0.36 -13.02
CA PRO A 223 -16.03 -1.73 -12.93
C PRO A 223 -17.03 -2.11 -14.03
N ASP A 224 -16.65 -3.04 -14.89
CA ASP A 224 -17.44 -3.49 -16.04
C ASP A 224 -18.19 -4.78 -15.68
N ASP A 225 -17.47 -5.89 -15.59
CA ASP A 225 -18.02 -7.23 -15.36
C ASP A 225 -17.53 -7.84 -14.03
N ILE A 226 -18.33 -8.76 -13.49
CA ILE A 226 -17.93 -9.56 -12.33
C ILE A 226 -18.21 -11.05 -12.54
N VAL A 227 -17.28 -11.87 -12.08
CA VAL A 227 -17.43 -13.33 -12.04
C VAL A 227 -17.09 -13.87 -10.66
N TYR A 228 -17.83 -14.88 -10.23
CA TYR A 228 -17.46 -15.63 -9.04
C TYR A 228 -16.32 -16.60 -9.34
N GLN A 229 -15.29 -16.57 -8.51
CA GLN A 229 -14.18 -17.51 -8.51
C GLN A 229 -14.21 -18.31 -7.22
N LYS A 230 -14.30 -19.65 -7.36
CA LYS A 230 -14.23 -20.54 -6.21
C LYS A 230 -12.84 -20.54 -5.62
N GLU A 231 -12.76 -20.51 -4.28
CA GLU A 231 -11.50 -20.73 -3.59
C GLU A 231 -11.01 -22.17 -3.82
N SER A 232 -9.79 -22.31 -4.28
CA SER A 232 -9.12 -23.61 -4.36
C SER A 232 -8.74 -24.03 -2.94
N LEU A 233 -9.53 -24.93 -2.35
CA LEU A 233 -9.24 -25.58 -1.07
C LEU A 233 -8.08 -26.58 -1.20
#